data_AF-A0A9P6R4S8-F1
#
_entry.id   AF-A0A9P6R4S8-F1
#
_cell.length_a   1.000
_cell.length_b   1.000
_cell.length_c   1.000
_cell.angle_alpha   90.00
_cell.angle_beta   90.00
_cell.angle_gamma   90.00
#
_symmetry.space_group_name_H-M   'P 1'
#
loop_
_entity.id
_entity.type
_entity.pdbx_description
1 polymer ?
#
loop_
_entity_poly.entity_id
_entity_poly.type
_entity_poly.pdbx_seq_one_letter_code
_entity_poly.pdbx_strand_id
1 'polypeptide(L)'
;MFNTNVRLDDSRYRLTFVSSHAPAKGEKNVNLSDRASLLEERDSAYGKLGCVSNMTDELIIEAFQAQISHDISTSHSLVDVFSEIQKKRRSEKLEIEITCQKSEGVVTTAELRSAYRHFEIPDNGEGISTEVLLGLIRGSTKPGFRENLRIIAKACNDPELNLLLEQPEEDILLDDPVLDLYYASNPVGLSNIGNTCYLNSLLQYLYTVKDIRETVLNMEAYIENEQEEGWKEKVIDGRTLTKKDVAEAKEIVVELNKLFSLMQSARSRSVTPSNRLVELLLSTGCAENTTNCGPKRADHFFEQQDVSETMAILMYRLSAAFQPIISEPDAKPIDRFSKLFYVKANKKVKEGEKRLIQEDFSTLLLNVKDDTSLEELMDDYFDTEAPETSSSASATAATIREENSKDTEDVQMSDITVTELPPVLQIHLIRTQFDKRDKTSYKSNATVALPKRIYLDQYLESNQEEQAVRIKRMKLWKKERRVCRKMLDVKKKPLFLQGSPLLGKITQPNNSPQADATIPPADQPSPSSTSLEVDPQLGEIARIAELTQTLKNEMLDFNDAEYKIHAVFHHEGGANFGHYWVYIYDDKAEVPRWLKYSDDTVSEVGVAQENENRYQ
;
A
#
# COMPACT_ATOMS: atom_id res chain seq x y z
N MET A 1 -1.78 2.87 49.56
CA MET A 1 -3.16 3.38 49.68
C MET A 1 -3.15 4.80 49.15
N PHE A 2 -3.73 5.20 48.01
CA PHE A 2 -4.80 4.66 47.18
C PHE A 2 -4.49 4.94 45.69
N ASN A 3 -4.91 4.03 44.82
CA ASN A 3 -5.10 4.21 43.38
C ASN A 3 -6.20 5.25 43.12
N THR A 4 -6.03 6.10 42.10
CA THR A 4 -7.16 6.58 41.29
C THR A 4 -6.71 6.90 39.86
N ASN A 5 -7.30 6.16 38.93
CA ASN A 5 -7.24 6.33 37.48
C ASN A 5 -7.71 7.74 37.07
N VAL A 6 -6.95 8.42 36.23
CA VAL A 6 -7.40 9.59 35.47
C VAL A 6 -7.99 9.08 34.16
N ARG A 7 -9.31 9.20 34.02
CA ARG A 7 -10.03 9.06 32.75
C ARG A 7 -10.54 10.46 32.42
N LEU A 8 -9.94 11.09 31.42
CA LEU A 8 -10.43 12.33 30.83
C LEU A 8 -11.71 11.98 30.04
N ASP A 9 -12.85 12.47 30.50
CA ASP A 9 -14.10 12.48 29.76
C ASP A 9 -14.34 13.92 29.30
N ASP A 10 -14.13 14.15 28.01
CA ASP A 10 -14.22 15.44 27.35
C ASP A 10 -15.66 15.67 26.87
N SER A 11 -16.53 16.04 27.81
CA SER A 11 -17.92 16.37 27.51
C SER A 11 -18.12 17.89 27.44
N ARG A 12 -17.95 18.42 26.23
CA ARG A 12 -18.69 19.52 25.60
C ARG A 12 -19.54 20.40 26.54
N TYR A 13 -19.02 21.58 26.87
CA TYR A 13 -19.82 22.75 27.25
C TYR A 13 -19.72 23.79 26.13
N ARG A 14 -20.75 23.91 25.27
CA ARG A 14 -21.00 25.12 24.47
C ARG A 14 -22.18 25.86 25.10
N LEU A 15 -22.00 27.15 25.37
CA LEU A 15 -23.05 28.03 25.91
C LEU A 15 -24.20 28.15 24.91
N THR A 16 -25.41 27.78 25.34
CA THR A 16 -26.65 28.05 24.62
C THR A 16 -27.27 29.36 25.13
N PHE A 17 -27.30 30.39 24.28
CA PHE A 17 -28.13 31.58 24.52
C PHE A 17 -29.55 31.31 24.06
N VAL A 18 -30.52 31.40 24.97
CA VAL A 18 -31.96 31.30 24.68
C VAL A 18 -32.50 32.73 24.52
N SER A 19 -32.82 33.15 23.30
CA SER A 19 -33.59 34.38 23.05
C SER A 19 -35.07 34.05 22.86
N SER A 20 -35.92 34.66 23.69
CA SER A 20 -37.37 34.50 23.65
C SER A 20 -38.02 35.58 22.78
N HIS A 21 -38.30 35.31 21.50
CA HIS A 21 -39.21 36.12 20.67
C HIS A 21 -40.13 35.22 19.81
N ALA A 22 -41.39 35.63 19.68
CA ALA A 22 -42.48 34.87 19.06
C ALA A 22 -42.34 34.75 17.53
N PRO A 23 -42.79 33.64 16.90
CA PRO A 23 -42.53 33.38 15.49
C PRO A 23 -43.49 34.16 14.57
N ALA A 24 -42.94 34.72 13.50
CA ALA A 24 -43.70 35.25 12.37
C ALA A 24 -44.13 34.11 11.42
N LYS A 25 -45.28 34.28 10.77
CA LYS A 25 -45.94 33.26 9.94
C LYS A 25 -45.06 32.77 8.79
N GLY A 26 -44.65 31.50 8.84
CA GLY A 26 -43.98 30.80 7.74
C GLY A 26 -43.10 29.60 8.12
N GLU A 27 -42.94 29.25 9.40
CA GLU A 27 -42.00 28.19 9.81
C GLU A 27 -42.58 26.77 9.68
N LYS A 28 -41.77 25.86 9.11
CA LYS A 28 -41.98 24.42 9.26
C LYS A 28 -41.69 24.05 10.72
N ASN A 29 -42.67 23.46 11.41
CA ASN A 29 -42.48 22.93 12.76
C ASN A 29 -41.39 21.84 12.74
N VAL A 30 -40.25 22.10 13.40
CA VAL A 30 -39.25 21.07 13.69
C VAL A 30 -39.80 20.20 14.81
N ASN A 31 -39.99 18.91 14.53
CA ASN A 31 -40.49 17.96 15.52
C ASN A 31 -39.34 17.49 16.42
N LEU A 32 -39.21 18.11 17.59
CA LEU A 32 -38.14 17.88 18.58
C LEU A 32 -38.08 16.44 19.15
N SER A 33 -39.01 15.55 18.78
CA SER A 33 -39.00 14.14 19.15
C SER A 33 -38.26 13.23 18.15
N ASP A 34 -37.87 13.75 16.99
CA ASP A 34 -37.33 12.93 15.90
C ASP A 34 -35.80 13.01 15.83
N ARG A 35 -35.13 11.90 16.20
CA ARG A 35 -33.67 11.81 16.31
C ARG A 35 -32.98 12.03 14.96
N ALA A 36 -33.64 11.69 13.85
CA ALA A 36 -33.12 11.91 12.50
C ALA A 36 -33.07 13.40 12.14
N SER A 37 -34.10 14.16 12.48
CA SER A 37 -34.18 15.61 12.23
C SER A 37 -33.15 16.38 13.04
N LEU A 38 -32.90 15.97 14.29
CA LEU A 38 -31.85 16.54 15.14
C LEU A 38 -30.44 16.23 14.62
N LEU A 39 -30.22 15.06 14.03
CA LEU A 39 -28.94 14.70 13.40
C LEU A 39 -28.72 15.48 12.10
N GLU A 40 -29.76 15.63 11.26
CA GLU A 40 -29.71 16.48 10.07
C GLU A 40 -29.43 17.95 10.42
N GLU A 41 -30.03 18.47 11.49
CA GLU A 41 -29.80 19.85 11.93
C GLU A 41 -28.40 20.03 12.53
N ARG A 42 -27.90 19.06 13.29
CA ARG A 42 -26.52 19.04 13.82
C ARG A 42 -25.47 18.99 12.70
N ASP A 43 -25.72 18.18 11.67
CA ASP A 43 -24.78 18.00 10.56
C ASP A 43 -24.92 19.11 9.48
N SER A 44 -25.90 20.01 9.64
CA SER A 44 -26.07 21.21 8.81
C SER A 44 -24.96 22.24 9.04
N ALA A 45 -24.75 23.14 8.07
CA ALA A 45 -23.79 24.24 8.20
C ALA A 45 -24.06 25.11 9.44
N TYR A 46 -25.32 25.38 9.76
CA TYR A 46 -25.70 26.10 10.96
C TYR A 46 -25.35 25.31 12.22
N GLY A 47 -25.65 24.01 12.26
CA GLY A 47 -25.34 23.12 13.38
C GLY A 47 -23.83 23.00 13.67
N LYS A 48 -23.00 22.90 12.62
CA LYS A 48 -21.53 22.91 12.73
C LYS A 48 -21.01 24.19 13.38
N LEU A 49 -21.59 25.33 13.00
CA LEU A 49 -21.30 26.63 13.60
C LEU A 49 -22.02 26.85 14.94
N GLY A 50 -22.81 25.89 15.45
CA GLY A 50 -23.57 26.06 16.69
C GLY A 50 -24.69 27.09 16.62
N CYS A 51 -25.13 27.43 15.41
CA CYS A 51 -26.18 28.40 15.12
C CYS A 51 -27.47 27.71 14.72
N VAL A 52 -28.58 28.45 14.78
CA VAL A 52 -29.87 28.05 14.19
C VAL A 52 -30.16 28.89 12.96
N SER A 53 -30.95 28.34 12.03
CA SER A 53 -31.19 28.94 10.71
C SER A 53 -31.91 30.30 10.74
N ASN A 54 -32.56 30.66 11.85
CA ASN A 54 -33.26 31.94 12.05
C ASN A 54 -32.46 32.99 12.83
N MET A 55 -31.20 32.73 13.24
CA MET A 55 -30.33 33.74 13.87
C MET A 55 -30.05 34.91 12.92
N THR A 56 -29.83 36.11 13.47
CA THR A 56 -29.43 37.29 12.67
C THR A 56 -28.00 37.12 12.16
N ASP A 57 -27.63 37.83 11.10
CA ASP A 57 -26.28 37.74 10.52
C ASP A 57 -25.21 38.18 11.52
N GLU A 58 -25.50 39.16 12.38
CA GLU A 58 -24.62 39.60 13.46
C GLU A 58 -24.30 38.48 14.45
N LEU A 59 -25.32 37.72 14.88
CA LEU A 59 -25.14 36.62 15.83
C LEU A 59 -24.37 35.45 15.21
N ILE A 60 -24.51 35.24 13.89
CA ILE A 60 -23.74 34.21 13.17
C ILE A 60 -22.27 34.64 13.04
N ILE A 61 -22.00 35.92 12.77
CA ILE A 61 -20.63 36.48 12.78
C ILE A 61 -20.00 36.30 14.18
N GLU A 62 -20.72 36.67 15.24
CA GLU A 62 -20.25 36.51 16.62
C GLU A 62 -19.96 35.04 16.97
N ALA A 63 -20.86 34.12 16.59
CA ALA A 63 -20.66 32.68 16.83
C ALA A 63 -19.45 32.12 16.06
N PHE A 64 -19.22 32.60 14.85
CA PHE A 64 -18.06 32.24 14.04
C PHE A 64 -16.75 32.74 14.66
N GLN A 65 -16.68 34.02 15.03
CA GLN A 65 -15.52 34.62 15.68
C GLN A 65 -15.23 33.98 17.06
N ALA A 66 -16.27 33.63 17.81
CA ALA A 66 -16.15 32.92 19.08
C ALA A 66 -15.55 31.52 18.93
N GLN A 67 -15.79 30.83 17.81
CA GLN A 67 -15.21 29.50 17.57
C GLN A 67 -13.77 29.55 17.11
N ILE A 68 -13.41 30.51 16.24
CA ILE A 68 -12.02 30.71 15.83
C ILE A 68 -11.15 31.13 17.02
N SER A 69 -11.65 31.99 17.90
CA SER A 69 -10.91 32.40 19.10
C SER A 69 -10.73 31.28 20.13
N HIS A 70 -11.60 30.26 20.11
CA HIS A 70 -11.47 29.09 20.97
C HIS A 70 -10.48 28.06 20.42
N ASP A 71 -10.56 27.78 19.12
CA ASP A 71 -9.67 26.85 18.44
C ASP A 71 -9.42 27.28 16.99
N ILE A 72 -8.30 27.98 16.81
CA ILE A 72 -7.86 28.50 15.52
C ILE A 72 -7.48 27.39 14.54
N SER A 73 -7.12 26.19 15.01
CA SER A 73 -6.77 25.06 14.13
C SER A 73 -7.95 24.59 13.28
N THR A 74 -9.18 24.85 13.75
CA THR A 74 -10.42 24.52 13.03
C THR A 74 -10.87 25.61 12.06
N SER A 75 -10.18 26.76 12.03
CA SER A 75 -10.56 27.95 11.26
C SER A 75 -10.82 27.66 9.78
N HIS A 76 -10.03 26.78 9.17
CA HIS A 76 -10.17 26.42 7.76
C HIS A 76 -11.50 25.74 7.45
N SER A 77 -11.97 24.88 8.35
CA SER A 77 -13.24 24.18 8.21
C SER A 77 -14.44 25.09 8.52
N LEU A 78 -14.26 26.01 9.47
CA LEU A 78 -15.27 26.97 9.87
C LEU A 78 -15.53 28.00 8.76
N VAL A 79 -14.51 28.46 8.03
CA VAL A 79 -14.67 29.38 6.89
C VAL A 79 -15.47 28.75 5.76
N ASP A 80 -15.29 27.45 5.49
CA ASP A 80 -16.07 26.74 4.47
C ASP A 80 -17.56 26.67 4.87
N VAL A 81 -17.82 26.35 6.14
CA VAL A 81 -19.18 26.32 6.71
C VAL A 81 -19.82 27.71 6.67
N PHE A 82 -19.08 28.74 7.06
CA PHE A 82 -19.53 30.13 7.07
C PHE A 82 -19.82 30.64 5.65
N SER A 83 -18.99 30.27 4.67
CA SER A 83 -19.21 30.53 3.24
C SER A 83 -20.47 29.84 2.69
N GLU A 84 -20.79 28.63 3.18
CA GLU A 84 -22.03 27.94 2.81
C GLU A 84 -23.27 28.68 3.34
N ILE A 85 -23.22 29.18 4.57
CA ILE A 85 -24.29 29.99 5.18
C ILE A 85 -24.47 31.30 4.41
N GLN A 86 -23.37 31.99 4.09
CA GLN A 86 -23.40 33.22 3.30
C GLN A 86 -24.07 32.99 1.95
N LYS A 87 -23.70 31.94 1.21
CA LYS A 87 -24.30 31.62 -0.10
C LYS A 87 -25.80 31.33 -0.01
N LYS A 88 -26.24 30.66 1.05
CA LYS A 88 -27.66 30.36 1.29
C LYS A 88 -28.47 31.62 1.59
N ARG A 89 -27.90 32.56 2.35
CA ARG A 89 -28.58 33.81 2.74
C ARG A 89 -28.42 34.95 1.74
N ARG A 90 -27.38 34.91 0.90
CA ARG A 90 -26.92 36.01 0.05
C ARG A 90 -26.71 37.30 0.86
N SER A 91 -26.12 37.15 2.05
CA SER A 91 -25.86 38.28 2.95
C SER A 91 -24.54 38.95 2.60
N GLU A 92 -24.61 40.26 2.33
CA GLU A 92 -23.45 41.11 2.11
C GLU A 92 -22.60 41.27 3.38
N LYS A 93 -23.22 41.28 4.56
CA LYS A 93 -22.51 41.38 5.85
C LYS A 93 -21.61 40.16 6.10
N LEU A 94 -22.14 38.96 5.85
CA LEU A 94 -21.37 37.72 5.99
C LEU A 94 -20.25 37.65 4.93
N GLU A 95 -20.48 38.20 3.74
CA GLU A 95 -19.48 38.25 2.66
C GLU A 95 -18.32 39.19 2.98
N ILE A 96 -18.63 40.36 3.56
CA ILE A 96 -17.61 41.29 4.06
C ILE A 96 -16.76 40.60 5.13
N GLU A 97 -17.38 39.92 6.10
CA GLU A 97 -16.64 39.22 7.15
C GLU A 97 -15.75 38.10 6.57
N ILE A 98 -16.24 37.27 5.65
CA ILE A 98 -15.42 36.26 4.96
C ILE A 98 -14.21 36.90 4.28
N THR A 99 -14.41 38.06 3.66
CA THR A 99 -13.34 38.78 2.97
C THR A 99 -12.30 39.33 3.96
N CYS A 100 -12.73 39.86 5.11
CA CYS A 100 -11.85 40.27 6.20
C CYS A 100 -11.02 39.11 6.72
N GLN A 101 -11.64 37.97 7.01
CA GLN A 101 -10.95 36.79 7.54
C GLN A 101 -9.91 36.21 6.57
N LYS A 102 -10.22 36.20 5.27
CA LYS A 102 -9.25 35.84 4.23
C LYS A 102 -8.06 36.81 4.19
N SER A 103 -8.30 38.10 4.39
CA SER A 103 -7.22 39.11 4.45
C SER A 103 -6.34 38.95 5.68
N GLU A 104 -6.91 38.50 6.80
CA GLU A 104 -6.20 38.14 8.03
C GLU A 104 -5.46 36.80 7.92
N GLY A 105 -5.63 36.08 6.80
CA GLY A 105 -4.88 34.88 6.47
C GLY A 105 -5.61 33.58 6.77
N VAL A 106 -6.89 33.59 7.11
CA VAL A 106 -7.64 32.34 7.25
C VAL A 106 -7.78 31.66 5.88
N VAL A 107 -7.31 30.42 5.80
CA VAL A 107 -7.32 29.61 4.58
C VAL A 107 -8.51 28.66 4.55
N THR A 108 -8.89 28.17 3.37
CA THR A 108 -9.97 27.19 3.21
C THR A 108 -9.46 25.75 3.35
N THR A 109 -10.35 24.78 3.60
CA THR A 109 -9.95 23.36 3.66
C THR A 109 -9.43 22.87 2.31
N ALA A 110 -9.93 23.42 1.20
CA ALA A 110 -9.44 23.08 -0.14
C ALA A 110 -7.99 23.56 -0.37
N GLU A 111 -7.67 24.79 0.05
CA GLU A 111 -6.32 25.33 -0.01
C GLU A 111 -5.36 24.54 0.90
N LEU A 112 -5.79 24.20 2.12
CA LEU A 112 -5.00 23.38 3.04
C LEU A 112 -4.67 22.00 2.46
N ARG A 113 -5.67 21.30 1.89
CA ARG A 113 -5.45 20.01 1.22
C ARG A 113 -4.53 20.13 0.02
N SER A 114 -4.70 21.18 -0.78
CA SER A 114 -3.81 21.45 -1.92
C SER A 114 -2.37 21.65 -1.46
N ALA A 115 -2.17 22.39 -0.36
CA ALA A 115 -0.87 22.61 0.23
C ALA A 115 -0.26 21.31 0.78
N TYR A 116 -1.04 20.46 1.44
CA TYR A 116 -0.57 19.14 1.85
C TYR A 116 -0.13 18.27 0.67
N ARG A 117 -0.93 18.20 -0.40
CA ARG A 117 -0.56 17.44 -1.61
C ARG A 117 0.72 17.96 -2.27
N HIS A 118 0.99 19.27 -2.20
CA HIS A 118 2.24 19.84 -2.72
C HIS A 118 3.48 19.18 -2.09
N PHE A 119 3.38 18.85 -0.80
CA PHE A 119 4.41 18.19 -0.01
C PHE A 119 4.21 16.67 0.11
N GLU A 120 3.32 16.07 -0.70
CA GLU A 120 3.00 14.62 -0.66
C GLU A 120 2.50 14.13 0.71
N ILE A 121 1.86 15.04 1.45
CA ILE A 121 1.22 14.80 2.73
C ILE A 121 -0.22 14.32 2.50
N PRO A 122 -0.72 13.31 3.23
CA PRO A 122 -2.13 12.94 3.23
C PRO A 122 -3.06 14.15 3.49
N ASP A 123 -4.21 14.19 2.81
CA ASP A 123 -5.16 15.34 2.88
C ASP A 123 -5.65 15.68 4.30
N ASN A 124 -5.53 14.75 5.25
CA ASN A 124 -5.91 14.93 6.66
C ASN A 124 -4.75 15.37 7.57
N GLY A 125 -3.52 15.52 7.04
CA GLY A 125 -2.33 15.90 7.80
C GLY A 125 -1.85 14.85 8.81
N GLU A 126 -2.32 13.60 8.70
CA GLU A 126 -2.05 12.56 9.69
C GLU A 126 -0.58 12.13 9.67
N GLY A 127 0.03 12.04 10.86
CA GLY A 127 1.40 11.53 11.04
C GLY A 127 2.52 12.57 10.87
N ILE A 128 2.21 13.86 10.82
CA ILE A 128 3.20 14.91 10.57
C ILE A 128 3.38 15.78 11.80
N SER A 129 4.57 15.73 12.39
CA SER A 129 5.01 16.73 13.37
C SER A 129 5.49 18.00 12.67
N THR A 130 5.48 19.12 13.39
CA THR A 130 6.08 20.38 12.92
C THR A 130 7.53 20.18 12.47
N GLU A 131 8.29 19.30 13.16
CA GLU A 131 9.67 18.93 12.80
C GLU A 131 9.77 18.22 11.45
N VAL A 132 8.86 17.27 11.17
CA VAL A 132 8.79 16.56 9.88
C VAL A 132 8.42 17.54 8.76
N LEU A 133 7.47 18.44 9.03
CA LEU A 133 7.07 19.48 8.10
C LEU A 133 8.27 20.38 7.76
N LEU A 134 9.01 20.86 8.77
CA LEU A 134 10.26 21.63 8.62
C LEU A 134 11.33 20.88 7.80
N GLY A 135 11.48 19.58 8.00
CA GLY A 135 12.39 18.74 7.19
C GLY A 135 11.96 18.62 5.73
N LEU A 136 10.66 18.47 5.46
CA LEU A 136 10.11 18.44 4.10
C LEU A 136 10.30 19.80 3.39
N ILE A 137 10.13 20.90 4.13
CA ILE A 137 10.25 22.29 3.67
C ILE A 137 11.66 22.64 3.22
N ARG A 138 12.69 22.29 4.00
CA ARG A 138 14.09 22.69 3.73
C ARG A 138 14.73 21.95 2.55
N GLY A 139 14.19 20.80 2.16
CA GLY A 139 14.65 20.07 0.96
C GLY A 139 13.73 20.19 -0.26
N SER A 140 12.58 20.88 -0.15
CA SER A 140 11.67 21.05 -1.28
C SER A 140 12.23 22.05 -2.29
N THR A 141 12.66 21.56 -3.45
CA THR A 141 13.03 22.39 -4.62
C THR A 141 11.82 22.76 -5.49
N LYS A 142 10.60 22.34 -5.09
CA LYS A 142 9.36 22.58 -5.86
C LYS A 142 9.01 24.08 -5.88
N PRO A 143 8.67 24.66 -7.05
CA PRO A 143 8.27 26.06 -7.13
C PRO A 143 6.96 26.30 -6.35
N GLY A 144 6.90 27.40 -5.60
CA GLY A 144 5.72 27.76 -4.80
C GLY A 144 5.66 27.08 -3.43
N PHE A 145 6.72 26.43 -2.96
CA PHE A 145 6.76 25.78 -1.64
C PHE A 145 6.45 26.76 -0.49
N ARG A 146 6.95 28.01 -0.53
CA ARG A 146 6.68 29.01 0.52
C ARG A 146 5.21 29.37 0.66
N GLU A 147 4.50 29.46 -0.45
CA GLU A 147 3.08 29.84 -0.41
C GLU A 147 2.23 28.70 0.15
N ASN A 148 2.48 27.48 -0.31
CA ASN A 148 1.85 26.29 0.27
C ASN A 148 2.22 26.12 1.75
N LEU A 149 3.45 26.46 2.13
CA LEU A 149 3.86 26.43 3.52
C LEU A 149 3.14 27.46 4.38
N ARG A 150 3.01 28.69 3.88
CA ARG A 150 2.26 29.76 4.54
C ARG A 150 0.80 29.35 4.77
N ILE A 151 0.20 28.61 3.83
CA ILE A 151 -1.15 28.06 3.99
C ILE A 151 -1.22 27.08 5.16
N ILE A 152 -0.26 26.14 5.26
CA ILE A 152 -0.22 25.15 6.35
C ILE A 152 0.06 25.82 7.70
N ALA A 153 1.02 26.73 7.76
CA ALA A 153 1.39 27.45 8.99
C ALA A 153 0.24 28.27 9.57
N LYS A 154 -0.54 28.91 8.70
CA LYS A 154 -1.74 29.66 9.09
C LYS A 154 -2.87 28.74 9.54
N ALA A 155 -3.06 27.60 8.90
CA ALA A 155 -4.07 26.63 9.31
C ALA A 155 -3.76 25.98 10.66
N CYS A 156 -2.50 25.62 10.92
CA CYS A 156 -2.08 24.98 12.17
C CYS A 156 -1.82 25.98 13.30
N ASN A 157 -1.76 27.29 13.01
CA ASN A 157 -1.35 28.36 13.92
C ASN A 157 -0.04 28.04 14.65
N ASP A 158 0.94 27.54 13.90
CA ASP A 158 2.23 27.14 14.47
C ASP A 158 3.14 28.38 14.60
N PRO A 159 3.51 28.80 15.83
CA PRO A 159 4.27 30.03 16.04
C PRO A 159 5.71 29.93 15.52
N GLU A 160 6.31 28.74 15.52
CA GLU A 160 7.67 28.52 15.04
C GLU A 160 7.73 28.59 13.52
N LEU A 161 6.73 27.99 12.85
CA LEU A 161 6.63 28.01 11.40
C LEU A 161 6.30 29.40 10.84
N ASN A 162 5.43 30.15 11.54
CA ASN A 162 5.11 31.52 11.17
C ASN A 162 6.32 32.46 11.32
N LEU A 163 7.12 32.29 12.39
CA LEU A 163 8.35 33.05 12.59
C LEU A 163 9.40 32.74 11.50
N LEU A 164 9.53 31.46 11.12
CA LEU A 164 10.45 31.04 10.06
C LEU A 164 10.06 31.62 8.69
N LEU A 165 8.76 31.71 8.41
CA LEU A 165 8.22 32.27 7.16
C LEU A 165 8.36 33.80 7.04
N GLU A 166 8.65 34.50 8.14
CA GLU A 166 8.99 35.93 8.16
C GLU A 166 10.45 36.20 7.80
N GLN A 167 11.31 35.17 7.84
CA GLN A 167 12.73 35.28 7.48
C GLN A 167 12.96 35.28 5.96
N PRO A 168 13.98 36.00 5.47
CA PRO A 168 14.36 35.99 4.06
C PRO A 168 14.77 34.59 3.58
N GLU A 169 14.52 34.29 2.31
CA GLU A 169 14.72 32.96 1.71
C GLU A 169 16.14 32.39 1.86
N GLU A 170 17.13 33.27 1.92
CA GLU A 170 18.55 32.92 1.97
C GLU A 170 19.00 32.40 3.35
N ASP A 171 18.27 32.71 4.43
CA ASP A 171 18.62 32.31 5.80
C ASP A 171 17.97 30.98 6.25
N ILE A 172 16.96 30.48 5.54
CA ILE A 172 16.25 29.23 5.89
C ILE A 172 17.01 27.98 5.40
N LEU A 173 17.99 28.17 4.49
CA LEU A 173 18.67 27.12 3.75
C LEU A 173 20.11 26.80 4.21
N LEU A 174 20.57 27.31 5.36
CA LEU A 174 21.94 27.06 5.81
C LEU A 174 22.00 26.46 7.22
N ASP A 175 22.55 25.24 7.27
CA ASP A 175 23.13 24.52 8.40
C ASP A 175 22.24 24.40 9.66
N ASP A 176 21.29 23.45 9.62
CA ASP A 176 20.70 22.91 10.85
C ASP A 176 21.50 21.66 11.30
N PRO A 177 22.34 21.77 12.34
CA PRO A 177 23.16 20.65 12.80
C PRO A 177 22.32 19.46 13.30
N VAL A 178 21.06 19.66 13.68
CA VAL A 178 20.15 18.57 14.08
C VAL A 178 19.66 17.80 12.86
N LEU A 179 19.36 18.50 11.76
CA LEU A 179 18.93 17.89 10.51
C LEU A 179 20.09 17.18 9.80
N ASP A 180 21.28 17.77 9.85
CA ASP A 180 22.52 17.12 9.40
C ASP A 180 22.80 15.86 10.20
N LEU A 181 22.56 15.86 11.52
CA LEU A 181 22.64 14.66 12.36
C LEU A 181 21.56 13.64 11.98
N TYR A 182 20.34 14.07 11.68
CA TYR A 182 19.26 13.19 11.24
C TYR A 182 19.63 12.51 9.90
N TYR A 183 20.03 13.26 8.88
CA TYR A 183 20.42 12.67 7.59
C TYR A 183 21.74 11.92 7.65
N ALA A 184 22.67 12.28 8.52
CA ALA A 184 23.87 11.48 8.75
C ALA A 184 23.57 10.13 9.43
N SER A 185 22.45 10.04 10.15
CA SER A 185 22.04 8.83 10.88
C SER A 185 20.99 7.99 10.15
N ASN A 186 20.50 8.45 9.00
CA ASN A 186 19.44 7.79 8.23
C ASN A 186 19.88 7.54 6.78
N PRO A 187 19.29 6.55 6.10
CA PRO A 187 19.55 6.31 4.67
C PRO A 187 19.18 7.54 3.82
N VAL A 188 19.97 7.80 2.78
CA VAL A 188 19.72 8.92 1.86
C VAL A 188 18.64 8.60 0.83
N GLY A 189 17.88 9.60 0.42
CA GLY A 189 16.94 9.52 -0.71
C GLY A 189 17.63 9.58 -2.09
N LEU A 190 16.85 9.39 -3.14
CA LEU A 190 17.27 9.55 -4.55
C LEU A 190 16.45 10.65 -5.25
N SER A 191 17.10 11.68 -5.74
CA SER A 191 16.43 12.77 -6.46
C SER A 191 15.75 12.25 -7.74
N ASN A 192 14.48 12.60 -7.94
CA ASN A 192 13.74 12.24 -9.16
C ASN A 192 14.13 13.15 -10.33
N ILE A 193 14.60 12.57 -11.43
CA ILE A 193 15.10 13.28 -12.62
C ILE A 193 14.01 13.35 -13.73
N GLY A 194 12.76 13.05 -13.36
CA GLY A 194 11.59 13.11 -14.23
C GLY A 194 11.00 11.73 -14.48
N ASN A 195 9.89 11.39 -13.81
CA ASN A 195 9.20 10.10 -13.88
C ASN A 195 10.08 8.87 -13.59
N THR A 196 11.18 9.07 -12.84
CA THR A 196 12.15 8.00 -12.48
C THR A 196 11.86 7.33 -11.14
N CYS A 197 10.69 7.53 -10.54
CA CYS A 197 10.36 7.00 -9.21
C CYS A 197 10.35 5.46 -9.15
N TYR A 198 10.02 4.78 -10.26
CA TYR A 198 10.14 3.32 -10.40
C TYR A 198 11.61 2.88 -10.23
N LEU A 199 12.53 3.61 -10.85
CA LEU A 199 13.96 3.35 -10.81
C LEU A 199 14.53 3.69 -9.43
N ASN A 200 14.13 4.81 -8.84
CA ASN A 200 14.57 5.20 -7.49
C ASN A 200 14.20 4.14 -6.46
N SER A 201 12.93 3.68 -6.50
CA SER A 201 12.45 2.59 -5.63
C SER A 201 13.26 1.32 -5.81
N LEU A 202 13.58 0.95 -7.06
CA LEU A 202 14.37 -0.22 -7.37
C LEU A 202 15.82 -0.11 -6.88
N LEU A 203 16.47 1.03 -7.11
CA LEU A 203 17.85 1.28 -6.71
C LEU A 203 18.01 1.28 -5.19
N GLN A 204 17.06 1.88 -4.47
CA GLN A 204 17.00 1.84 -3.00
C GLN A 204 16.89 0.40 -2.49
N TYR A 205 15.96 -0.38 -3.05
CA TYR A 205 15.81 -1.79 -2.71
C TYR A 205 17.11 -2.57 -2.97
N LEU A 206 17.71 -2.45 -4.15
CA LEU A 206 18.93 -3.18 -4.51
C LEU A 206 20.12 -2.81 -3.63
N TYR A 207 20.23 -1.54 -3.22
CA TYR A 207 21.24 -1.10 -2.27
C TYR A 207 21.13 -1.81 -0.91
N THR A 208 19.93 -2.21 -0.50
CA THR A 208 19.73 -2.95 0.76
C THR A 208 20.06 -4.44 0.65
N VAL A 209 20.06 -5.01 -0.57
CA VAL A 209 20.47 -6.39 -0.82
C VAL A 209 22.00 -6.48 -0.72
N LYS A 210 22.49 -6.95 0.44
CA LYS A 210 23.92 -6.95 0.80
C LYS A 210 24.81 -7.55 -0.30
N ASP A 211 24.46 -8.72 -0.83
CA ASP A 211 25.29 -9.42 -1.80
C ASP A 211 25.40 -8.65 -3.13
N ILE A 212 24.35 -7.92 -3.52
CA ILE A 212 24.39 -7.03 -4.69
C ILE A 212 25.26 -5.82 -4.38
N ARG A 213 24.96 -5.10 -3.28
CA ARG A 213 25.70 -3.90 -2.89
C ARG A 213 27.20 -4.17 -2.76
N GLU A 214 27.60 -5.23 -2.08
CA GLU A 214 29.02 -5.56 -1.87
C GLU A 214 29.71 -6.01 -3.15
N THR A 215 29.01 -6.70 -4.06
CA THR A 215 29.56 -7.08 -5.36
C THR A 215 29.78 -5.85 -6.23
N VAL A 216 28.80 -4.93 -6.26
CA VAL A 216 28.90 -3.67 -7.03
C VAL A 216 29.97 -2.76 -6.45
N LEU A 217 30.05 -2.60 -5.13
CA LEU A 217 31.08 -1.78 -4.48
C LEU A 217 32.49 -2.35 -4.67
N ASN A 218 32.64 -3.68 -4.65
CA ASN A 218 33.91 -4.37 -4.89
C ASN A 218 34.03 -4.91 -6.32
N MET A 219 33.55 -4.14 -7.31
CA MET A 219 33.40 -4.62 -8.69
C MET A 219 34.70 -5.14 -9.32
N GLU A 220 35.86 -4.55 -8.98
CA GLU A 220 37.16 -4.93 -9.54
C GLU A 220 37.51 -6.41 -9.30
N ALA A 221 37.01 -7.00 -8.22
CA ALA A 221 37.29 -8.39 -7.86
C ALA A 221 36.47 -9.41 -8.66
N TYR A 222 35.37 -8.98 -9.29
CA TYR A 222 34.36 -9.88 -9.86
C TYR A 222 34.02 -9.60 -11.31
N ILE A 223 34.46 -8.46 -11.85
CA ILE A 223 34.09 -8.02 -13.20
C ILE A 223 34.66 -8.98 -14.26
N GLU A 224 33.85 -9.24 -15.29
CA GLU A 224 34.24 -10.07 -16.44
C GLU A 224 35.43 -9.46 -17.17
N ASN A 225 36.27 -10.25 -17.84
CA ASN A 225 37.37 -9.73 -18.66
C ASN A 225 37.25 -10.20 -20.12
N GLU A 226 36.43 -9.51 -20.91
CA GLU A 226 36.23 -9.81 -22.34
C GLU A 226 37.45 -9.56 -23.23
N GLN A 227 38.50 -8.94 -22.69
CA GLN A 227 39.76 -8.67 -23.40
C GLN A 227 40.81 -9.78 -23.21
N GLU A 228 40.57 -10.75 -22.32
CA GLU A 228 41.51 -11.84 -22.06
C GLU A 228 41.68 -12.76 -23.28
N GLU A 229 42.92 -13.24 -23.50
CA GLU A 229 43.22 -14.21 -24.56
C GLU A 229 42.50 -15.54 -24.27
N GLY A 230 41.60 -15.95 -25.17
CA GLY A 230 40.80 -17.16 -25.00
C GLY A 230 39.45 -16.94 -24.31
N TRP A 231 39.00 -15.68 -24.14
CA TRP A 231 37.65 -15.38 -23.68
C TRP A 231 36.59 -16.10 -24.53
N LYS A 232 35.68 -16.80 -23.85
CA LYS A 232 34.54 -17.49 -24.46
C LYS A 232 33.30 -16.63 -24.31
N GLU A 233 32.48 -16.59 -25.35
CA GLU A 233 31.22 -15.87 -25.32
C GLU A 233 30.32 -16.43 -24.22
N LYS A 234 29.74 -15.53 -23.42
CA LYS A 234 28.80 -15.89 -22.36
C LYS A 234 27.43 -16.14 -22.96
N VAL A 235 26.73 -17.14 -22.44
CA VAL A 235 25.33 -17.39 -22.80
C VAL A 235 24.47 -17.11 -21.58
N ILE A 236 23.59 -16.12 -21.70
CA ILE A 236 22.60 -15.76 -20.67
C ILE A 236 21.22 -15.91 -21.31
N ASP A 237 20.35 -16.68 -20.67
CA ASP A 237 18.98 -16.96 -21.14
C ASP A 237 18.88 -17.38 -22.62
N GLY A 238 19.83 -18.21 -23.05
CA GLY A 238 19.91 -18.73 -24.42
C GLY A 238 20.46 -17.74 -25.46
N ARG A 239 20.86 -16.53 -25.04
CA ARG A 239 21.50 -15.52 -25.89
C ARG A 239 23.00 -15.49 -25.65
N THR A 240 23.76 -15.57 -26.73
CA THR A 240 25.20 -15.40 -26.73
C THR A 240 25.54 -13.91 -26.73
N LEU A 241 26.31 -13.48 -25.73
CA LEU A 241 26.73 -12.09 -25.53
C LEU A 241 27.98 -11.79 -26.35
N THR A 242 27.96 -10.64 -27.03
CA THR A 242 29.15 -10.10 -27.69
C THR A 242 30.04 -9.36 -26.69
N LYS A 243 31.30 -9.10 -27.08
CA LYS A 243 32.20 -8.24 -26.28
C LYS A 243 31.62 -6.84 -26.05
N LYS A 244 30.85 -6.32 -27.00
CA LYS A 244 30.20 -5.01 -26.89
C LYS A 244 29.12 -5.03 -25.80
N ASP A 245 28.30 -6.08 -25.75
CA ASP A 245 27.25 -6.23 -24.74
C ASP A 245 27.85 -6.28 -23.32
N VAL A 246 28.95 -7.02 -23.16
CA VAL A 246 29.69 -7.08 -21.89
C VAL A 246 30.26 -5.69 -21.52
N ALA A 247 30.85 -4.97 -22.48
CA ALA A 247 31.38 -3.63 -22.23
C ALA A 247 30.29 -2.61 -21.81
N GLU A 248 29.13 -2.63 -22.47
CA GLU A 248 27.97 -1.80 -22.08
C GLU A 248 27.44 -2.18 -20.68
N ALA A 249 27.38 -3.47 -20.38
CA ALA A 249 26.95 -3.96 -19.07
C ALA A 249 27.90 -3.53 -17.95
N LYS A 250 29.21 -3.50 -18.21
CA LYS A 250 30.21 -2.96 -17.27
C LYS A 250 30.03 -1.48 -17.00
N GLU A 251 29.62 -0.71 -18.00
CA GLU A 251 29.36 0.72 -17.82
C GLU A 251 28.25 0.97 -16.81
N ILE A 252 27.18 0.15 -16.84
CA ILE A 252 26.12 0.17 -15.83
C ILE A 252 26.69 -0.09 -14.43
N VAL A 253 27.55 -1.10 -14.28
CA VAL A 253 28.17 -1.42 -12.99
C VAL A 253 29.02 -0.26 -12.46
N VAL A 254 29.77 0.43 -13.33
CA VAL A 254 30.56 1.61 -12.95
C VAL A 254 29.65 2.73 -12.43
N GLU A 255 28.56 3.03 -13.12
CA GLU A 255 27.63 4.07 -12.69
C GLU A 255 26.88 3.69 -11.40
N LEU A 256 26.50 2.40 -11.24
CA LEU A 256 25.94 1.90 -9.98
C LEU A 256 26.93 1.96 -8.83
N ASN A 257 28.20 1.64 -9.07
CA ASN A 257 29.26 1.75 -8.06
C ASN A 257 29.42 3.19 -7.56
N LYS A 258 29.43 4.17 -8.49
CA LYS A 258 29.45 5.60 -8.14
C LYS A 258 28.23 5.97 -7.29
N LEU A 259 27.03 5.58 -7.72
CA LEU A 259 25.81 5.87 -6.97
C LEU A 259 25.82 5.24 -5.58
N PHE A 260 26.17 3.96 -5.47
CA PHE A 260 26.21 3.25 -4.18
C PHE A 260 27.27 3.83 -3.23
N SER A 261 28.40 4.28 -3.78
CA SER A 261 29.42 4.99 -3.00
C SER A 261 28.92 6.34 -2.49
N LEU A 262 28.17 7.08 -3.31
CA LEU A 262 27.49 8.31 -2.89
C LEU A 262 26.45 8.01 -1.81
N MET A 263 25.59 7.01 -2.00
CA MET A 263 24.61 6.60 -1.00
C MET A 263 25.23 6.19 0.34
N GLN A 264 26.44 5.63 0.32
CA GLN A 264 27.15 5.22 1.53
C GLN A 264 27.80 6.39 2.28
N SER A 265 28.23 7.44 1.58
CA SER A 265 29.07 8.51 2.14
C SER A 265 28.37 9.85 2.28
N ALA A 266 27.29 10.06 1.53
CA ALA A 266 26.53 11.30 1.55
C ALA A 266 25.88 11.53 2.92
N ARG A 267 25.92 12.78 3.34
CA ARG A 267 25.19 13.28 4.52
C ARG A 267 24.04 14.20 4.13
N SER A 268 23.77 14.33 2.84
CA SER A 268 22.65 15.08 2.30
C SER A 268 21.36 14.27 2.40
N ARG A 269 20.23 14.98 2.36
CA ARG A 269 18.90 14.36 2.30
C ARG A 269 18.76 13.34 1.16
N SER A 270 19.29 13.68 -0.01
CA SER A 270 19.26 12.82 -1.19
C SER A 270 20.54 12.91 -2.00
N VAL A 271 20.74 11.93 -2.88
CA VAL A 271 21.74 11.95 -3.95
C VAL A 271 21.05 11.79 -5.30
N THR A 272 21.68 12.27 -6.37
CA THR A 272 21.07 12.24 -7.70
C THR A 272 21.73 11.13 -8.54
N PRO A 273 20.97 10.14 -9.03
CA PRO A 273 21.45 9.19 -10.03
C PRO A 273 22.03 9.90 -11.25
N SER A 274 23.06 9.36 -11.90
CA SER A 274 23.58 9.98 -13.12
C SER A 274 22.60 9.81 -14.28
N ASN A 275 22.49 10.82 -15.16
CA ASN A 275 21.70 10.69 -16.40
C ASN A 275 22.18 9.49 -17.23
N ARG A 276 23.48 9.21 -17.18
CA ARG A 276 24.08 8.07 -17.88
C ARG A 276 23.56 6.72 -17.35
N LEU A 277 23.40 6.56 -16.05
CA LEU A 277 22.81 5.35 -15.46
C LEU A 277 21.38 5.15 -15.96
N VAL A 278 20.58 6.22 -15.95
CA VAL A 278 19.20 6.19 -16.43
C VAL A 278 19.16 5.83 -17.92
N GLU A 279 19.99 6.46 -18.76
CA GLU A 279 20.11 6.15 -20.18
C GLU A 279 20.43 4.68 -20.44
N LEU A 280 21.38 4.11 -19.71
CA LEU A 280 21.81 2.73 -19.91
C LEU A 280 20.71 1.72 -19.54
N LEU A 281 19.87 2.05 -18.56
CA LEU A 281 18.74 1.22 -18.15
C LEU A 281 17.52 1.38 -19.07
N LEU A 282 17.33 2.57 -19.65
CA LEU A 282 16.28 2.85 -20.65
C LEU A 282 16.65 2.36 -22.05
N SER A 283 17.94 2.32 -22.38
CA SER A 283 18.44 1.84 -23.66
C SER A 283 18.28 0.33 -23.73
N THR A 284 17.15 -0.10 -24.30
CA THR A 284 16.86 -1.50 -24.63
C THR A 284 17.76 -1.99 -25.78
N GLY A 285 19.08 -1.86 -25.65
CA GLY A 285 20.07 -2.27 -26.65
C GLY A 285 20.32 -3.78 -26.70
N CYS A 286 19.77 -4.57 -25.76
CA CYS A 286 19.92 -6.03 -25.75
C CYS A 286 18.62 -6.80 -26.09
N ALA A 287 17.55 -6.13 -26.53
CA ALA A 287 16.26 -6.76 -26.85
C ALA A 287 15.87 -6.70 -28.35
N GLU A 288 16.84 -6.55 -29.25
CA GLU A 288 16.59 -6.62 -30.70
C GLU A 288 16.40 -8.09 -31.14
N ASN A 289 15.21 -8.65 -30.90
CA ASN A 289 14.67 -9.79 -31.67
C ASN A 289 13.13 -9.83 -31.62
N THR A 290 12.49 -8.66 -31.62
CA THR A 290 11.12 -8.51 -32.11
C THR A 290 11.19 -7.71 -33.40
N THR A 291 10.97 -8.37 -34.53
CA THR A 291 10.86 -7.76 -35.85
C THR A 291 9.67 -6.80 -35.88
N ASN A 292 9.90 -5.55 -35.46
CA ASN A 292 9.20 -4.30 -35.75
C ASN A 292 9.28 -3.33 -34.56
N CYS A 293 10.42 -2.67 -34.39
CA CYS A 293 10.43 -1.33 -33.81
C CYS A 293 11.74 -0.64 -34.22
N GLY A 294 11.62 0.47 -34.95
CA GLY A 294 12.78 1.29 -35.34
C GLY A 294 13.50 1.90 -34.13
N PRO A 295 14.62 2.62 -34.35
CA PRO A 295 15.40 3.22 -33.27
C PRO A 295 14.51 4.12 -32.42
N LYS A 296 14.27 3.72 -31.16
CA LYS A 296 13.47 4.50 -30.21
C LYS A 296 14.21 5.80 -29.92
N ARG A 297 13.60 6.93 -30.31
CA ARG A 297 14.13 8.29 -30.14
C ARG A 297 14.26 8.66 -28.67
N ALA A 298 15.12 9.64 -28.39
CA ALA A 298 15.34 10.30 -27.10
C ALA A 298 14.09 10.88 -26.39
N ASP A 299 12.89 10.77 -26.99
CA ASP A 299 11.63 11.26 -26.41
C ASP A 299 11.04 10.31 -25.33
N HIS A 300 11.53 9.08 -25.19
CA HIS A 300 11.08 8.12 -24.15
C HIS A 300 11.74 8.33 -22.78
N PHE A 301 12.57 9.37 -22.62
CA PHE A 301 13.32 9.66 -21.39
C PHE A 301 12.44 9.89 -20.15
N PHE A 302 11.16 10.22 -20.35
CA PHE A 302 10.21 10.61 -19.29
C PHE A 302 8.99 9.68 -19.21
N GLU A 303 8.98 8.53 -19.87
CA GLU A 303 7.86 7.58 -19.75
C GLU A 303 8.02 6.71 -18.50
N GLN A 304 6.91 6.48 -17.80
CA GLN A 304 6.89 5.59 -16.64
C GLN A 304 7.03 4.14 -17.08
N GLN A 305 7.85 3.37 -16.36
CA GLN A 305 8.08 1.96 -16.63
C GLN A 305 7.58 1.07 -15.47
N ASP A 306 7.39 -0.21 -15.77
CA ASP A 306 7.13 -1.23 -14.77
C ASP A 306 8.45 -1.58 -14.06
N VAL A 307 8.46 -1.49 -12.73
CA VAL A 307 9.62 -1.82 -11.88
C VAL A 307 10.13 -3.24 -12.17
N SER A 308 9.25 -4.18 -12.49
CA SER A 308 9.58 -5.58 -12.76
C SER A 308 10.39 -5.72 -14.06
N GLU A 309 10.05 -4.93 -15.09
CA GLU A 309 10.78 -4.91 -16.36
C GLU A 309 12.17 -4.32 -16.15
N THR A 310 12.27 -3.18 -15.45
CA THR A 310 13.55 -2.56 -15.11
C THR A 310 14.43 -3.50 -14.28
N MET A 311 13.85 -4.24 -13.33
CA MET A 311 14.56 -5.24 -12.54
C MET A 311 15.14 -6.36 -13.42
N ALA A 312 14.35 -6.91 -14.35
CA ALA A 312 14.82 -7.95 -15.27
C ALA A 312 15.98 -7.47 -16.15
N ILE A 313 15.87 -6.26 -16.71
CA ILE A 313 16.93 -5.63 -17.51
C ILE A 313 18.20 -5.46 -16.68
N LEU A 314 18.06 -4.95 -15.45
CA LEU A 314 19.20 -4.71 -14.58
C LEU A 314 19.88 -6.03 -14.16
N MET A 315 19.12 -7.06 -13.77
CA MET A 315 19.68 -8.37 -13.45
C MET A 315 20.44 -8.97 -14.64
N TYR A 316 19.86 -8.91 -15.84
CA TYR A 316 20.54 -9.38 -17.06
C TYR A 316 21.88 -8.65 -17.30
N ARG A 317 21.90 -7.33 -17.13
CA ARG A 317 23.13 -6.53 -17.29
C ARG A 317 24.15 -6.84 -16.19
N LEU A 318 23.74 -7.05 -14.94
CA LEU A 318 24.65 -7.45 -13.87
C LEU A 318 25.27 -8.83 -14.14
N SER A 319 24.47 -9.82 -14.55
CA SER A 319 24.98 -11.16 -14.90
C SER A 319 25.91 -11.14 -16.12
N ALA A 320 25.68 -10.22 -17.07
CA ALA A 320 26.59 -10.02 -18.19
C ALA A 320 27.94 -9.43 -17.73
N ALA A 321 27.92 -8.44 -16.84
CA ALA A 321 29.09 -7.71 -16.38
C ALA A 321 29.99 -8.48 -15.41
N PHE A 322 29.45 -9.38 -14.59
CA PHE A 322 30.18 -10.10 -13.54
C PHE A 322 30.48 -11.56 -13.91
N GLN A 323 31.61 -12.08 -13.43
CA GLN A 323 31.97 -13.49 -13.60
C GLN A 323 31.03 -14.43 -12.80
N PRO A 324 30.70 -15.62 -13.34
CA PRO A 324 29.89 -16.60 -12.63
C PRO A 324 30.64 -17.20 -11.43
N ILE A 325 29.91 -17.70 -10.43
CA ILE A 325 30.51 -18.33 -9.24
C ILE A 325 31.07 -19.71 -9.58
N ILE A 326 30.34 -20.46 -10.41
CA ILE A 326 30.69 -21.82 -10.83
C ILE A 326 30.67 -21.84 -12.35
N SER A 327 31.81 -22.22 -12.94
CA SER A 327 31.99 -22.38 -14.38
C SER A 327 32.56 -23.78 -14.63
N GLU A 328 31.74 -24.81 -14.41
CA GLU A 328 32.10 -26.18 -14.79
C GLU A 328 31.88 -26.38 -16.29
N PRO A 329 32.75 -27.13 -16.99
CA PRO A 329 32.74 -27.22 -18.45
C PRO A 329 31.46 -27.83 -19.05
N ASP A 330 30.69 -28.62 -18.28
CA ASP A 330 29.48 -29.32 -18.73
C ASP A 330 28.18 -28.82 -18.05
N ALA A 331 28.25 -27.82 -17.17
CA ALA A 331 27.10 -27.30 -16.43
C ALA A 331 26.74 -25.87 -16.84
N LYS A 332 25.45 -25.51 -16.70
CA LYS A 332 25.00 -24.12 -16.92
C LYS A 332 25.75 -23.21 -15.92
N PRO A 333 26.44 -22.14 -16.37
CA PRO A 333 27.13 -21.24 -15.48
C PRO A 333 26.17 -20.69 -14.44
N ILE A 334 26.53 -20.81 -13.16
CA ILE A 334 25.71 -20.28 -12.07
C ILE A 334 26.19 -18.87 -11.79
N ASP A 335 25.38 -17.92 -12.26
CA ASP A 335 25.60 -16.51 -11.98
C ASP A 335 25.35 -16.19 -10.50
N ARG A 336 26.06 -15.16 -10.02
CA ARG A 336 25.97 -14.70 -8.64
C ARG A 336 24.57 -14.27 -8.26
N PHE A 337 23.85 -13.62 -9.17
CA PHE A 337 22.51 -13.09 -8.91
C PHE A 337 21.44 -14.15 -9.11
N SER A 338 21.65 -15.12 -10.00
CA SER A 338 20.73 -16.25 -10.15
C SER A 338 20.56 -17.03 -8.84
N LYS A 339 21.65 -17.27 -8.10
CA LYS A 339 21.58 -17.94 -6.79
C LYS A 339 20.77 -17.15 -5.75
N LEU A 340 20.69 -15.83 -5.88
CA LEU A 340 20.00 -14.97 -4.91
C LEU A 340 18.49 -14.96 -5.07
N PHE A 341 17.98 -15.11 -6.30
CA PHE A 341 16.59 -14.85 -6.62
C PHE A 341 15.83 -16.02 -7.25
N TYR A 342 16.51 -17.02 -7.84
CA TYR A 342 15.82 -18.07 -8.56
C TYR A 342 15.33 -19.19 -7.64
N VAL A 343 14.04 -19.46 -7.71
CA VAL A 343 13.40 -20.68 -7.21
C VAL A 343 13.63 -21.78 -8.23
N LYS A 344 14.06 -22.96 -7.78
CA LYS A 344 14.06 -24.16 -8.62
C LYS A 344 12.79 -24.94 -8.34
N ALA A 345 12.11 -25.33 -9.40
CA ALA A 345 10.87 -26.08 -9.27
C ALA A 345 10.73 -27.13 -10.37
N ASN A 346 9.90 -28.12 -10.08
CA ASN A 346 9.48 -29.15 -11.00
C ASN A 346 8.00 -28.99 -11.29
N LYS A 347 7.65 -29.09 -12.57
CA LYS A 347 6.27 -29.01 -13.05
C LYS A 347 5.81 -30.37 -13.55
N LYS A 348 4.72 -30.88 -12.99
CA LYS A 348 4.15 -32.19 -13.31
C LYS A 348 3.05 -32.06 -14.38
N VAL A 349 3.41 -32.19 -15.66
CA VAL A 349 2.45 -32.10 -16.77
C VAL A 349 1.76 -33.45 -16.98
N LYS A 350 0.43 -33.44 -17.07
CA LYS A 350 -0.40 -34.62 -17.38
C LYS A 350 -0.84 -34.54 -18.84
N GLU A 351 0.04 -34.94 -19.76
CA GLU A 351 -0.29 -35.07 -21.18
C GLU A 351 0.12 -36.46 -21.67
N GLY A 352 -0.79 -37.43 -21.61
CA GLY A 352 -0.59 -38.83 -21.98
C GLY A 352 0.32 -39.62 -21.01
N GLU A 353 1.52 -39.13 -20.76
CA GLU A 353 2.49 -39.61 -19.77
C GLU A 353 2.83 -38.51 -18.77
N LYS A 354 3.08 -38.87 -17.50
CA LYS A 354 3.55 -37.90 -16.50
C LYS A 354 4.96 -37.48 -16.86
N ARG A 355 5.13 -36.26 -17.35
CA ARG A 355 6.45 -35.66 -17.60
C ARG A 355 6.76 -34.63 -16.52
N LEU A 356 7.98 -34.72 -15.99
CA LEU A 356 8.53 -33.74 -15.07
C LEU A 356 9.36 -32.75 -15.87
N ILE A 357 8.97 -31.48 -15.86
CA ILE A 357 9.69 -30.39 -16.51
C ILE A 357 10.34 -29.55 -15.42
N GLN A 358 11.66 -29.37 -15.47
CA GLN A 358 12.34 -28.43 -14.59
C GLN A 358 12.04 -27.00 -15.08
N GLU A 359 11.51 -26.17 -14.19
CA GLU A 359 11.14 -24.78 -14.46
C GLU A 359 11.69 -23.92 -13.31
N ASP A 360 12.73 -23.15 -13.60
CA ASP A 360 13.34 -22.21 -12.65
C ASP A 360 12.78 -20.80 -12.91
N PHE A 361 12.43 -20.06 -11.87
CA PHE A 361 11.87 -18.71 -11.99
C PHE A 361 12.39 -17.77 -10.91
N SER A 362 12.61 -16.49 -11.27
CA SER A 362 13.11 -15.45 -10.36
C SER A 362 12.02 -14.71 -9.59
N THR A 363 10.77 -14.75 -10.07
CA THR A 363 9.66 -13.99 -9.51
C THR A 363 8.37 -14.82 -9.52
N LEU A 364 7.66 -14.86 -8.39
CA LEU A 364 6.33 -15.45 -8.31
C LEU A 364 5.29 -14.44 -8.77
N LEU A 365 4.54 -14.80 -9.80
CA LEU A 365 3.51 -13.95 -10.39
C LEU A 365 2.13 -14.34 -9.83
N LEU A 366 1.61 -13.54 -8.90
CA LEU A 366 0.36 -13.84 -8.18
C LEU A 366 -0.76 -12.92 -8.65
N ASN A 367 -1.86 -13.47 -9.15
CA ASN A 367 -2.95 -12.69 -9.71
C ASN A 367 -3.94 -12.21 -8.62
N VAL A 368 -4.12 -10.91 -8.49
CA VAL A 368 -4.97 -10.31 -7.45
C VAL A 368 -6.28 -9.83 -8.05
N LYS A 369 -7.36 -10.53 -7.71
CA LYS A 369 -8.72 -10.23 -8.19
C LYS A 369 -9.60 -9.60 -7.12
N ASP A 370 -9.74 -10.31 -6.01
CA ASP A 370 -10.59 -9.93 -4.88
C ASP A 370 -9.75 -9.79 -3.62
N ASP A 371 -10.35 -9.22 -2.57
CA ASP A 371 -9.73 -9.14 -1.24
C ASP A 371 -9.26 -10.51 -0.78
N THR A 372 -7.98 -10.63 -0.42
CA THR A 372 -7.33 -11.91 -0.17
C THR A 372 -6.15 -11.76 0.80
N SER A 373 -5.50 -12.88 1.14
CA SER A 373 -4.20 -12.87 1.82
C SER A 373 -3.11 -13.38 0.90
N LEU A 374 -1.86 -13.03 1.20
CA LEU A 374 -0.72 -13.52 0.44
C LEU A 374 -0.65 -15.06 0.46
N GLU A 375 -0.93 -15.69 1.60
CA GLU A 375 -0.91 -17.16 1.73
C GLU A 375 -1.96 -17.81 0.84
N GLU A 376 -3.15 -17.22 0.70
CA GLU A 376 -4.18 -17.75 -0.20
C GLU A 376 -3.78 -17.62 -1.67
N LEU A 377 -3.09 -16.54 -2.04
CA LEU A 377 -2.54 -16.38 -3.40
C LEU A 377 -1.42 -17.38 -3.69
N MET A 378 -0.58 -17.67 -2.70
CA MET A 378 0.48 -18.68 -2.83
C MET A 378 -0.11 -20.09 -2.93
N ASP A 379 -1.12 -20.40 -2.11
CA ASP A 379 -1.87 -21.65 -2.23
C ASP A 379 -2.49 -21.78 -3.63
N ASP A 380 -3.15 -20.75 -4.14
CA ASP A 380 -3.72 -20.76 -5.50
C ASP A 380 -2.65 -20.92 -6.61
N TYR A 381 -1.42 -20.44 -6.39
CA TYR A 381 -0.30 -20.56 -7.33
C TYR A 381 0.29 -21.97 -7.38
N PHE A 382 0.48 -22.61 -6.22
CA PHE A 382 1.08 -23.94 -6.12
C PHE A 382 0.05 -25.08 -6.27
N ASP A 383 -1.19 -24.85 -5.85
CA ASP A 383 -2.28 -25.83 -5.88
C ASP A 383 -3.20 -25.63 -7.09
N THR A 384 -2.66 -25.81 -8.30
CA THR A 384 -3.45 -25.82 -9.52
C THR A 384 -4.20 -27.14 -9.72
N GLU A 385 -5.17 -27.43 -8.85
CA GLU A 385 -6.23 -28.38 -9.18
C GLU A 385 -7.25 -27.69 -10.10
N ALA A 386 -7.61 -28.37 -11.20
CA ALA A 386 -8.38 -27.83 -12.32
C ALA A 386 -9.55 -26.90 -11.91
N PRO A 387 -9.69 -25.69 -12.50
CA PRO A 387 -10.93 -24.97 -12.43
C PRO A 387 -11.93 -25.62 -13.39
N GLU A 388 -12.88 -26.40 -12.87
CA GLU A 388 -14.15 -26.55 -13.56
C GLU A 388 -14.78 -25.14 -13.62
N THR A 389 -14.72 -24.54 -14.81
CA THR A 389 -15.41 -23.29 -15.17
C THR A 389 -14.91 -22.01 -14.46
N SER A 390 -13.79 -21.45 -14.90
CA SER A 390 -13.69 -20.00 -15.13
C SER A 390 -12.36 -19.66 -15.81
N SER A 391 -12.44 -18.88 -16.88
CA SER A 391 -11.28 -18.47 -17.66
C SER A 391 -10.41 -17.48 -16.88
N SER A 392 -9.28 -17.94 -16.35
CA SER A 392 -8.06 -17.14 -16.17
C SER A 392 -6.86 -18.07 -16.01
N ALA A 393 -6.38 -18.58 -17.14
CA ALA A 393 -5.04 -19.14 -17.20
C ALA A 393 -4.02 -17.99 -17.12
N SER A 394 -3.03 -18.15 -16.24
CA SER A 394 -1.80 -17.36 -16.23
C SER A 394 -1.06 -17.57 -17.55
N ALA A 395 -0.84 -16.50 -18.30
CA ALA A 395 -0.18 -16.50 -19.59
C ALA A 395 1.35 -16.41 -19.45
N THR A 396 1.98 -17.35 -18.75
CA THR A 396 3.44 -17.34 -18.53
C THR A 396 4.19 -18.45 -19.27
N ALA A 397 3.52 -19.18 -20.17
CA ALA A 397 4.15 -20.26 -20.96
C ALA A 397 3.89 -20.16 -22.48
N ALA A 398 3.69 -18.96 -23.03
CA ALA A 398 3.36 -18.78 -24.45
C ALA A 398 4.23 -17.75 -25.19
N THR A 399 5.53 -17.71 -24.88
CA THR A 399 6.51 -17.05 -25.75
C THR A 399 7.59 -18.08 -26.07
N ILE A 400 7.87 -18.25 -27.37
CA ILE A 400 8.69 -19.30 -28.01
C ILE A 400 7.91 -20.60 -28.34
N ARG A 401 6.96 -20.50 -29.27
CA ARG A 401 6.81 -21.51 -30.33
C ARG A 401 6.47 -20.79 -31.63
N GLU A 402 7.34 -20.93 -32.62
CA GLU A 402 7.12 -20.45 -33.98
C GLU A 402 5.83 -21.05 -34.56
N GLU A 403 5.14 -20.21 -35.32
CA GLU A 403 3.93 -20.54 -36.06
C GLU A 403 4.19 -21.73 -37.00
N ASN A 404 3.62 -22.91 -36.68
CA ASN A 404 3.00 -23.83 -37.63
C ASN A 404 2.57 -25.13 -36.95
N SER A 405 1.33 -25.17 -36.45
CA SER A 405 0.44 -26.34 -36.56
C SER A 405 -0.91 -26.00 -35.92
N LYS A 406 -1.97 -26.11 -36.72
CA LYS A 406 -3.34 -26.20 -36.23
C LYS A 406 -3.46 -27.58 -35.58
N ASP A 407 -3.51 -27.62 -34.26
CA ASP A 407 -4.18 -28.63 -33.42
C ASP A 407 -3.96 -28.17 -31.96
N THR A 408 -4.85 -27.32 -31.46
CA THR A 408 -4.85 -26.93 -30.04
C THR A 408 -5.53 -28.05 -29.24
N GLU A 409 -4.75 -29.05 -28.84
CA GLU A 409 -5.13 -29.95 -27.75
C GLU A 409 -4.99 -29.20 -26.41
N ASP A 410 -6.03 -29.29 -25.58
CA ASP A 410 -6.11 -28.65 -24.26
C ASP A 410 -4.99 -29.16 -23.34
N VAL A 411 -3.94 -28.36 -23.14
CA VAL A 411 -2.88 -28.64 -22.16
C VAL A 411 -3.48 -28.54 -20.74
N GLN A 412 -3.72 -29.69 -20.11
CA GLN A 412 -4.18 -29.75 -18.71
C GLN A 412 -3.08 -29.28 -17.75
N MET A 413 -3.47 -28.33 -16.88
CA MET A 413 -2.61 -27.59 -15.95
C MET A 413 -1.95 -28.52 -14.90
N SER A 414 -0.74 -28.16 -14.50
CA SER A 414 0.26 -29.01 -13.82
C SER A 414 0.63 -28.50 -12.43
N ASP A 415 0.67 -29.37 -11.41
CA ASP A 415 1.18 -29.03 -10.06
C ASP A 415 2.65 -28.57 -10.14
N ILE A 416 2.96 -27.44 -9.49
CA ILE A 416 4.32 -26.91 -9.34
C ILE A 416 4.82 -27.32 -7.95
N THR A 417 5.94 -28.04 -7.90
CA THR A 417 6.61 -28.43 -6.65
C THR A 417 7.98 -27.78 -6.56
N VAL A 418 8.24 -27.05 -5.47
CA VAL A 418 9.50 -26.34 -5.26
C VAL A 418 10.57 -27.30 -4.77
N THR A 419 11.75 -27.28 -5.39
CA THR A 419 12.90 -28.10 -4.99
C THR A 419 13.91 -27.31 -4.18
N GLU A 420 14.15 -26.05 -4.54
CA GLU A 420 15.10 -25.17 -3.84
C GLU A 420 14.54 -23.74 -3.79
N LEU A 421 14.62 -23.13 -2.61
CA LEU A 421 14.16 -21.76 -2.37
C LEU A 421 15.35 -20.77 -2.36
N PRO A 422 15.20 -19.57 -2.96
CA PRO A 422 16.26 -18.57 -3.02
C PRO A 422 16.35 -17.76 -1.73
N PRO A 423 17.54 -17.24 -1.35
CA PRO A 423 17.67 -16.36 -0.18
C PRO A 423 16.75 -15.14 -0.23
N VAL A 424 16.50 -14.58 -1.42
CA VAL A 424 15.59 -13.45 -1.62
C VAL A 424 14.47 -13.85 -2.57
N LEU A 425 13.26 -13.98 -2.02
CA LEU A 425 12.08 -14.33 -2.81
C LEU A 425 11.39 -13.07 -3.34
N GLN A 426 11.21 -12.98 -4.64
CA GLN A 426 10.42 -11.91 -5.26
C GLN A 426 9.00 -12.37 -5.55
N ILE A 427 8.03 -11.56 -5.14
CA ILE A 427 6.60 -11.79 -5.38
C ILE A 427 6.04 -10.55 -6.07
N HIS A 428 5.56 -10.73 -7.29
CA HIS A 428 4.84 -9.70 -8.04
C HIS A 428 3.34 -9.97 -7.96
N LEU A 429 2.63 -9.07 -7.30
CA LEU A 429 1.17 -9.03 -7.29
C LEU A 429 0.67 -8.41 -8.60
N ILE A 430 0.21 -9.24 -9.53
CA ILE A 430 -0.41 -8.79 -10.78
C ILE A 430 -1.78 -8.20 -10.45
N ARG A 431 -1.82 -6.87 -10.37
CA ARG A 431 -3.04 -6.09 -10.13
C ARG A 431 -3.69 -5.59 -11.41
N THR A 432 -2.97 -5.54 -12.53
CA THR A 432 -3.53 -5.14 -13.82
C THR A 432 -4.31 -6.28 -14.45
N GLN A 433 -5.56 -6.01 -14.80
CA GLN A 433 -6.47 -6.97 -15.42
C GLN A 433 -7.08 -6.37 -16.69
N PHE A 434 -7.47 -7.24 -17.61
CA PHE A 434 -8.13 -6.84 -18.85
C PHE A 434 -9.62 -7.18 -18.77
N ASP A 435 -10.50 -6.18 -18.84
CA ASP A 435 -11.92 -6.43 -18.99
C ASP A 435 -12.21 -6.81 -20.45
N LYS A 436 -12.57 -8.07 -20.67
CA LYS A 436 -12.90 -8.60 -22.00
C LYS A 436 -14.12 -7.92 -22.62
N ARG A 437 -15.03 -7.37 -21.81
CA ARG A 437 -16.25 -6.70 -22.29
C ARG A 437 -15.95 -5.31 -22.83
N ASP A 438 -15.25 -4.51 -22.02
CA ASP A 438 -14.96 -3.11 -22.34
C ASP A 438 -13.67 -2.95 -23.16
N LYS A 439 -12.89 -4.03 -23.31
CA LYS A 439 -11.57 -4.06 -23.95
C LYS A 439 -10.60 -3.04 -23.35
N THR A 440 -10.73 -2.79 -22.04
CA THR A 440 -9.91 -1.84 -21.29
C THR A 440 -9.12 -2.58 -20.22
N SER A 441 -7.90 -2.10 -19.96
CA SER A 441 -7.11 -2.53 -18.81
C SER A 441 -7.52 -1.71 -17.59
N TYR A 442 -7.67 -2.38 -16.44
CA TYR A 442 -7.91 -1.74 -15.15
C TYR A 442 -6.95 -2.29 -14.10
N LYS A 443 -6.72 -1.50 -13.04
CA LYS A 443 -5.91 -1.91 -11.89
C LYS A 443 -6.85 -2.30 -10.74
N SER A 444 -6.65 -3.49 -10.20
CA SER A 444 -7.36 -3.98 -9.02
C SER A 444 -6.81 -3.30 -7.76
N ASN A 445 -7.72 -2.63 -7.04
CA ASN A 445 -7.47 -2.06 -5.72
C ASN A 445 -7.90 -3.02 -4.59
N ALA A 446 -8.01 -4.32 -4.90
CA ALA A 446 -8.30 -5.34 -3.90
C ALA A 446 -7.21 -5.36 -2.83
N THR A 447 -7.62 -5.51 -1.57
CA THR A 447 -6.71 -5.54 -0.43
C THR A 447 -6.02 -6.89 -0.33
N VAL A 448 -4.71 -6.87 -0.11
CA VAL A 448 -3.92 -8.08 0.14
C VAL A 448 -3.34 -7.99 1.55
N ALA A 449 -3.79 -8.88 2.44
CA ALA A 449 -3.23 -8.97 3.78
C ALA A 449 -1.83 -9.61 3.71
N LEU A 450 -0.82 -8.90 4.21
CA LEU A 450 0.55 -9.38 4.27
C LEU A 450 0.89 -9.92 5.67
N PRO A 451 1.37 -11.16 5.79
CA PRO A 451 1.81 -11.69 7.08
C PRO A 451 3.18 -11.14 7.47
N LYS A 452 3.48 -11.09 8.77
CA LYS A 452 4.82 -10.69 9.26
C LYS A 452 5.91 -11.69 8.88
N ARG A 453 5.55 -12.97 8.77
CA ARG A 453 6.43 -14.10 8.45
C ARG A 453 5.70 -15.07 7.55
N ILE A 454 6.39 -15.65 6.59
CA ILE A 454 5.86 -16.61 5.64
C ILE A 454 6.66 -17.90 5.80
N TYR A 455 5.97 -19.04 5.85
CA TYR A 455 6.58 -20.37 5.94
C TYR A 455 6.32 -21.10 4.63
N LEU A 456 7.40 -21.34 3.86
CA LEU A 456 7.33 -21.93 2.52
C LEU A 456 7.58 -23.43 2.50
N ASP A 457 7.86 -24.00 3.66
CA ASP A 457 8.13 -25.41 3.90
C ASP A 457 7.05 -26.30 3.31
N GLN A 458 5.79 -25.86 3.41
CA GLN A 458 4.64 -26.59 2.90
C GLN A 458 4.68 -26.75 1.37
N TYR A 459 5.44 -25.96 0.62
CA TYR A 459 5.53 -26.04 -0.84
C TYR A 459 6.76 -26.82 -1.34
N LEU A 460 7.68 -27.19 -0.44
CA LEU A 460 8.87 -27.97 -0.76
C LEU A 460 8.53 -29.43 -1.12
N GLU A 461 9.16 -29.96 -2.17
CA GLU A 461 8.95 -31.32 -2.66
C GLU A 461 9.20 -32.38 -1.57
N SER A 462 10.29 -32.25 -0.80
CA SER A 462 10.62 -33.15 0.31
C SER A 462 9.48 -33.25 1.34
N ASN A 463 8.91 -32.10 1.71
CA ASN A 463 7.85 -32.01 2.71
C ASN A 463 6.50 -32.47 2.15
N GLN A 464 6.22 -32.18 0.87
CA GLN A 464 5.04 -32.67 0.16
C GLN A 464 5.00 -34.20 0.10
N GLU A 465 6.16 -34.85 -0.01
CA GLU A 465 6.27 -36.32 -0.01
C GLU A 465 6.19 -36.91 1.39
N GLU A 466 7.00 -36.43 2.35
CA GLU A 466 7.05 -36.96 3.71
C GLU A 466 5.74 -36.73 4.48
N GLN A 467 5.13 -35.56 4.29
CA GLN A 467 3.95 -35.11 5.06
C GLN A 467 2.68 -35.02 4.19
N ALA A 468 2.60 -35.82 3.12
CA ALA A 468 1.51 -35.77 2.13
C ALA A 468 0.10 -35.79 2.75
N VAL A 469 -0.15 -36.64 3.76
CA VAL A 469 -1.45 -36.74 4.44
C VAL A 469 -1.75 -35.47 5.24
N ARG A 470 -0.75 -34.91 5.92
CA ARG A 470 -0.86 -33.66 6.70
C ARG A 470 -1.13 -32.45 5.81
N ILE A 471 -0.40 -32.35 4.71
CA ILE A 471 -0.59 -31.26 3.75
C ILE A 471 -1.98 -31.35 3.10
N LYS A 472 -2.45 -32.55 2.74
CA LYS A 472 -3.81 -32.75 2.21
C LYS A 472 -4.90 -32.28 3.18
N ARG A 473 -4.81 -32.61 4.48
CA ARG A 473 -5.80 -32.11 5.47
C ARG A 473 -5.74 -30.59 5.62
N MET A 474 -4.54 -30.01 5.64
CA MET A 474 -4.36 -28.55 5.71
C MET A 474 -4.99 -27.84 4.50
N LYS A 475 -4.79 -28.35 3.28
CA LYS A 475 -5.43 -27.84 2.06
C LYS A 475 -6.95 -27.83 2.18
N LEU A 476 -7.54 -28.92 2.69
CA LEU A 476 -8.98 -29.01 2.88
C LEU A 476 -9.50 -27.96 3.88
N TRP A 477 -8.84 -27.82 5.04
CA TRP A 477 -9.21 -26.82 6.05
C TRP A 477 -9.03 -25.38 5.57
N LYS A 478 -7.99 -25.09 4.77
CA LYS A 478 -7.79 -23.78 4.13
C LYS A 478 -8.94 -23.47 3.16
N LYS A 479 -9.33 -24.45 2.33
CA LYS A 479 -10.47 -24.32 1.40
C LYS A 479 -11.78 -24.08 2.15
N GLU A 480 -12.04 -24.82 3.22
CA GLU A 480 -13.21 -24.64 4.08
C GLU A 480 -13.23 -23.23 4.71
N ARG A 481 -12.11 -22.79 5.29
CA ARG A 481 -11.97 -21.44 5.87
C ARG A 481 -12.26 -20.34 4.84
N ARG A 482 -11.78 -20.52 3.60
CA ARG A 482 -12.03 -19.59 2.49
C ARG A 482 -13.52 -19.51 2.12
N VAL A 483 -14.22 -20.65 2.09
CA VAL A 483 -15.67 -20.71 1.84
C VAL A 483 -16.44 -19.98 2.95
N CYS A 484 -16.14 -20.28 4.22
CA CYS A 484 -16.77 -19.59 5.36
C CYS A 484 -16.58 -18.07 5.30
N ARG A 485 -15.37 -17.59 4.94
CA ARG A 485 -15.09 -16.16 4.78
C ARG A 485 -15.93 -15.53 3.67
N LYS A 486 -15.97 -16.15 2.49
CA LYS A 486 -16.79 -15.67 1.37
C LYS A 486 -18.29 -15.62 1.71
N MET A 487 -18.80 -16.58 2.48
CA MET A 487 -20.18 -16.57 2.95
C MET A 487 -20.48 -15.39 3.86
N LEU A 488 -19.53 -14.97 4.71
CA LEU A 488 -19.68 -13.78 5.53
C LEU A 488 -19.70 -12.50 4.69
N ASP A 489 -18.85 -12.39 3.67
CA ASP A 489 -18.79 -11.18 2.84
C ASP A 489 -20.02 -11.01 1.93
N VAL A 490 -20.60 -12.11 1.44
CA VAL A 490 -21.90 -12.09 0.74
C VAL A 490 -23.01 -11.61 1.68
N LYS A 491 -23.02 -12.07 2.93
CA LYS A 491 -24.02 -11.66 3.95
C LYS A 491 -23.85 -10.21 4.41
N LYS A 492 -22.69 -9.57 4.22
CA LYS A 492 -22.44 -8.15 4.53
C LYS A 492 -23.02 -7.18 3.49
N LYS A 493 -23.30 -7.61 2.26
CA LYS A 493 -23.95 -6.76 1.25
C LYS A 493 -25.43 -6.60 1.62
N PRO A 494 -25.96 -5.36 1.76
CA PRO A 494 -27.37 -5.17 2.11
C PRO A 494 -28.25 -5.73 0.99
N LEU A 495 -29.10 -6.70 1.33
CA LEU A 495 -30.21 -7.15 0.49
C LEU A 495 -31.15 -5.97 0.25
N PHE A 496 -31.00 -5.30 -0.89
CA PHE A 496 -32.01 -4.40 -1.43
C PHE A 496 -33.19 -5.26 -1.88
N LEU A 497 -34.08 -5.59 -0.96
CA LEU A 497 -35.35 -6.25 -1.26
C LEU A 497 -36.50 -5.38 -0.71
N GLN A 498 -37.31 -4.92 -1.65
CA GLN A 498 -38.55 -4.19 -1.46
C GLN A 498 -39.46 -4.88 -0.42
N GLY A 499 -40.10 -4.08 0.44
CA GLY A 499 -41.46 -4.36 0.88
C GLY A 499 -41.70 -4.61 2.37
N SER A 500 -42.05 -3.53 3.06
CA SER A 500 -43.01 -3.41 4.18
C SER A 500 -42.60 -3.81 5.62
N PRO A 501 -42.97 -2.97 6.62
CA PRO A 501 -42.54 -3.13 8.01
C PRO A 501 -43.59 -3.87 8.86
N LEU A 502 -43.15 -4.86 9.64
CA LEU A 502 -43.91 -5.39 10.78
C LEU A 502 -42.96 -5.54 11.96
N LEU A 503 -42.76 -4.44 12.66
CA LEU A 503 -42.00 -4.35 13.90
C LEU A 503 -42.87 -4.86 15.06
N GLY A 504 -42.75 -6.15 15.37
CA GLY A 504 -43.26 -6.75 16.60
C GLY A 504 -42.31 -6.47 17.75
N LYS A 505 -42.77 -5.66 18.71
CA LYS A 505 -42.11 -5.18 19.93
C LYS A 505 -41.39 -6.28 20.73
N ILE A 506 -40.13 -6.04 21.08
CA ILE A 506 -39.46 -6.69 22.23
C ILE A 506 -38.96 -5.59 23.17
N THR A 507 -39.67 -5.43 24.27
CA THR A 507 -39.35 -4.60 25.43
C THR A 507 -38.33 -5.33 26.30
N GLN A 508 -37.23 -4.67 26.70
CA GLN A 508 -36.33 -5.18 27.73
C GLN A 508 -37.00 -5.13 29.13
N PRO A 509 -36.65 -6.05 30.05
CA PRO A 509 -37.23 -6.13 31.38
C PRO A 509 -36.43 -5.26 32.36
N ASN A 510 -37.14 -4.52 33.23
CA ASN A 510 -36.53 -3.94 34.43
C ASN A 510 -37.30 -4.41 35.67
N ASN A 511 -36.52 -4.94 36.62
CA ASN A 511 -36.92 -5.50 37.90
C ASN A 511 -37.43 -4.45 38.90
N SER A 512 -38.44 -4.80 39.69
CA SER A 512 -38.43 -4.68 41.17
C SER A 512 -39.73 -5.25 41.79
N PRO A 513 -39.72 -5.62 43.08
CA PRO A 513 -40.56 -6.69 43.63
C PRO A 513 -41.72 -6.18 44.50
N GLN A 514 -42.84 -6.90 44.55
CA GLN A 514 -43.64 -7.08 45.78
C GLN A 514 -44.77 -8.11 45.62
N ALA A 515 -45.11 -8.70 46.77
CA ALA A 515 -45.95 -9.86 47.02
C ALA A 515 -47.45 -9.69 46.67
N ASP A 516 -48.15 -10.77 46.32
CA ASP A 516 -49.03 -11.50 47.24
C ASP A 516 -49.63 -12.78 46.62
N ALA A 517 -50.02 -13.72 47.47
CA ALA A 517 -50.46 -15.08 47.14
C ALA A 517 -51.88 -15.17 46.56
N THR A 518 -52.14 -16.15 45.66
CA THR A 518 -53.30 -17.09 45.62
C THR A 518 -53.16 -18.06 44.42
N ILE A 519 -53.48 -19.36 44.61
CA ILE A 519 -53.45 -20.53 43.69
C ILE A 519 -54.90 -21.11 43.64
N PRO A 520 -55.41 -21.94 42.68
CA PRO A 520 -55.36 -22.11 41.19
C PRO A 520 -56.84 -22.22 40.60
N PRO A 521 -57.25 -22.93 39.50
CA PRO A 521 -56.54 -23.74 38.46
C PRO A 521 -57.02 -23.66 36.98
N ALA A 522 -56.28 -24.43 36.15
CA ALA A 522 -56.65 -25.13 34.90
C ALA A 522 -56.52 -24.36 33.56
N ASP A 523 -55.44 -24.60 32.81
CA ASP A 523 -55.38 -25.63 31.76
C ASP A 523 -53.97 -25.67 31.12
N GLN A 524 -53.50 -26.86 30.78
CA GLN A 524 -52.24 -27.05 30.04
C GLN A 524 -52.37 -26.59 28.58
N PRO A 525 -51.26 -26.15 27.95
CA PRO A 525 -50.67 -27.03 26.95
C PRO A 525 -49.13 -27.05 26.91
N SER A 526 -48.60 -28.26 26.67
CA SER A 526 -47.34 -28.71 26.02
C SER A 526 -46.13 -27.76 25.83
N PRO A 527 -44.88 -28.28 25.97
CA PRO A 527 -43.68 -27.50 25.73
C PRO A 527 -43.43 -27.33 24.21
N SER A 528 -43.55 -26.11 23.70
CA SER A 528 -42.94 -25.77 22.42
C SER A 528 -41.44 -25.55 22.66
N SER A 529 -40.64 -26.47 22.11
CA SER A 529 -39.20 -26.32 21.93
C SER A 529 -38.90 -25.01 21.21
N THR A 530 -38.47 -23.99 21.96
CA THR A 530 -37.92 -22.77 21.37
C THR A 530 -36.48 -23.08 20.98
N SER A 531 -36.29 -23.52 19.74
CA SER A 531 -34.97 -23.60 19.13
C SER A 531 -34.39 -22.19 19.12
N LEU A 532 -33.33 -21.95 19.90
CA LEU A 532 -32.52 -20.76 19.78
C LEU A 532 -31.93 -20.76 18.37
N GLU A 533 -32.48 -19.94 17.46
CA GLU A 533 -31.86 -19.68 16.16
C GLU A 533 -30.53 -18.94 16.43
N VAL A 534 -29.44 -19.70 16.47
CA VAL A 534 -28.09 -19.15 16.52
C VAL A 534 -27.87 -18.35 15.24
N ASP A 535 -27.49 -17.09 15.37
CA ASP A 535 -27.19 -16.22 14.23
C ASP A 535 -26.21 -16.94 13.27
N PRO A 536 -26.63 -17.20 12.01
CA PRO A 536 -25.80 -17.92 11.05
C PRO A 536 -24.52 -17.17 10.64
N GLN A 537 -24.33 -15.91 11.05
CA GLN A 537 -23.04 -15.23 10.95
C GLN A 537 -22.08 -15.61 12.08
N LEU A 538 -22.62 -15.75 13.30
CA LEU A 538 -21.82 -16.11 14.48
C LEU A 538 -21.24 -17.53 14.36
N GLY A 539 -21.99 -18.45 13.74
CA GLY A 539 -21.52 -19.81 13.43
C GLY A 539 -20.31 -19.83 12.48
N GLU A 540 -20.36 -19.06 11.39
CA GLU A 540 -19.25 -18.98 10.43
C GLU A 540 -18.01 -18.33 11.05
N ILE A 541 -18.18 -17.28 11.86
CA ILE A 541 -17.07 -16.63 12.58
C ILE A 541 -16.41 -17.62 13.55
N ALA A 542 -17.20 -18.37 14.32
CA ALA A 542 -16.69 -19.39 15.23
C ALA A 542 -15.92 -20.49 14.47
N ARG A 543 -16.46 -20.94 13.32
CA ARG A 543 -15.79 -21.94 12.49
C ARG A 543 -14.47 -21.44 11.90
N ILE A 544 -14.42 -20.19 11.42
CA ILE A 544 -13.18 -19.57 10.94
C ILE A 544 -12.14 -19.50 12.07
N ALA A 545 -12.54 -19.13 13.28
CA ALA A 545 -11.65 -19.07 14.44
C ALA A 545 -11.09 -20.46 14.78
N GLU A 546 -11.94 -21.48 14.82
CA GLU A 546 -11.56 -22.88 15.05
C GLU A 546 -10.58 -23.40 13.98
N LEU A 547 -10.91 -23.20 12.69
CA LEU A 547 -10.04 -23.59 11.58
C LEU A 547 -8.70 -22.84 11.61
N THR A 548 -8.70 -21.56 11.98
CA THR A 548 -7.47 -20.77 12.09
C THR A 548 -6.58 -21.30 13.21
N GLN A 549 -7.14 -21.64 14.36
CA GLN A 549 -6.38 -22.25 15.45
C GLN A 549 -5.86 -23.64 15.07
N THR A 550 -6.67 -24.43 14.38
CA THR A 550 -6.30 -25.79 13.94
C THR A 550 -5.15 -25.73 12.93
N LEU A 551 -5.26 -24.88 11.91
CA LEU A 551 -4.20 -24.65 10.93
C LEU A 551 -2.92 -24.13 11.59
N LYS A 552 -3.03 -23.22 12.55
CA LYS A 552 -1.87 -22.73 13.29
C LYS A 552 -1.13 -23.84 14.02
N ASN A 553 -1.85 -24.72 14.72
CA ASN A 553 -1.27 -25.85 15.43
C ASN A 553 -0.59 -26.84 14.45
N GLU A 554 -1.23 -27.07 13.31
CA GLU A 554 -0.72 -27.93 12.26
C GLU A 554 0.49 -27.35 11.55
N MET A 555 0.69 -26.04 11.59
CA MET A 555 1.84 -25.36 11.00
C MET A 555 3.03 -25.20 11.94
N LEU A 556 2.94 -25.59 13.22
CA LEU A 556 4.00 -25.35 14.21
C LEU A 556 5.37 -25.96 13.84
N ASP A 557 5.36 -27.08 13.11
CA ASP A 557 6.59 -27.79 12.73
C ASP A 557 7.16 -27.35 11.37
N PHE A 558 6.48 -26.42 10.67
CA PHE A 558 6.96 -25.85 9.41
C PHE A 558 7.71 -24.55 9.70
N ASN A 559 9.01 -24.64 9.98
CA ASN A 559 9.84 -23.49 10.37
C ASN A 559 11.26 -23.49 9.77
N ASP A 560 11.57 -24.44 8.88
CA ASP A 560 12.88 -24.58 8.23
C ASP A 560 13.04 -23.58 7.06
N ALA A 561 11.94 -23.17 6.42
CA ALA A 561 11.91 -22.23 5.30
C ALA A 561 11.10 -20.97 5.63
N GLU A 562 11.49 -20.29 6.72
CA GLU A 562 10.91 -19.01 7.16
C GLU A 562 11.44 -17.82 6.35
N TYR A 563 10.52 -16.99 5.83
CA TYR A 563 10.81 -15.70 5.18
C TYR A 563 10.21 -14.55 5.98
N LYS A 564 10.94 -13.43 6.00
CA LYS A 564 10.45 -12.14 6.48
C LYS A 564 10.26 -11.20 5.31
N ILE A 565 9.25 -10.34 5.40
CA ILE A 565 9.07 -9.28 4.41
C ILE A 565 10.19 -8.26 4.61
N HIS A 566 11.02 -8.07 3.59
CA HIS A 566 12.12 -7.10 3.59
C HIS A 566 11.72 -5.78 2.95
N ALA A 567 11.03 -5.83 1.80
CA ALA A 567 10.61 -4.65 1.08
C ALA A 567 9.23 -4.82 0.46
N VAL A 568 8.48 -3.72 0.36
CA VAL A 568 7.16 -3.64 -0.28
C VAL A 568 7.17 -2.48 -1.26
N PHE A 569 7.15 -2.79 -2.55
CA PHE A 569 6.96 -1.80 -3.60
C PHE A 569 5.50 -1.39 -3.64
N HIS A 570 5.26 -0.10 -3.58
CA HIS A 570 3.93 0.47 -3.68
C HIS A 570 3.81 1.30 -4.95
N HIS A 571 2.65 1.20 -5.60
CA HIS A 571 2.30 2.00 -6.76
C HIS A 571 0.96 2.64 -6.53
N GLU A 572 0.90 3.97 -6.50
CA GLU A 572 -0.34 4.73 -6.44
C GLU A 572 -0.65 5.32 -7.81
N GLY A 573 -1.86 5.13 -8.31
CA GLY A 573 -2.26 5.60 -9.63
C GLY A 573 -3.00 4.53 -10.45
N GLY A 574 -3.22 4.85 -11.72
CA GLY A 574 -3.89 3.99 -12.69
C GLY A 574 -2.99 2.89 -13.26
N ALA A 575 -3.46 2.21 -14.31
CA ALA A 575 -2.68 1.15 -14.96
C ALA A 575 -1.49 1.70 -15.78
N ASN A 576 -1.60 2.93 -16.29
CA ASN A 576 -0.62 3.53 -17.23
C ASN A 576 0.10 4.75 -16.66
N PHE A 577 -0.23 5.16 -15.43
CA PHE A 577 0.37 6.31 -14.77
C PHE A 577 0.29 6.11 -13.26
N GLY A 578 1.25 6.64 -12.53
CA GLY A 578 1.24 6.67 -11.09
C GLY A 578 2.57 7.07 -10.47
N HIS A 579 2.74 6.81 -9.18
CA HIS A 579 3.94 7.09 -8.44
C HIS A 579 4.38 5.84 -7.70
N TYR A 580 5.68 5.54 -7.78
CA TYR A 580 6.29 4.42 -7.07
C TYR A 580 7.04 4.90 -5.85
N TRP A 581 6.91 4.16 -4.76
CA TRP A 581 7.80 4.23 -3.62
C TRP A 581 8.02 2.83 -3.08
N VAL A 582 9.02 2.68 -2.21
CA VAL A 582 9.30 1.39 -1.56
C VAL A 582 9.35 1.56 -0.05
N TYR A 583 8.69 0.66 0.65
CA TYR A 583 8.91 0.46 2.07
C TYR A 583 10.01 -0.57 2.25
N ILE A 584 11.02 -0.28 3.06
CA ILE A 584 12.09 -1.24 3.37
C ILE A 584 12.21 -1.36 4.88
N TYR A 585 12.29 -2.59 5.36
CA TYR A 585 12.51 -2.89 6.76
C TYR A 585 14.00 -2.79 7.08
N ASP A 586 14.35 -1.89 7.99
CA ASP A 586 15.71 -1.76 8.50
C ASP A 586 15.85 -2.60 9.77
N ASP A 587 16.37 -3.82 9.61
CA ASP A 587 16.65 -4.73 10.72
C ASP A 587 18.01 -4.49 11.39
N LYS A 588 18.82 -3.55 10.85
CA LYS A 588 20.17 -3.23 11.35
C LYS A 588 20.20 -1.99 12.23
N ALA A 589 19.18 -1.15 12.16
CA ALA A 589 18.99 -0.07 13.11
C ALA A 589 18.93 -0.61 14.56
N GLU A 590 19.36 0.21 15.52
CA GLU A 590 19.27 -0.15 16.95
C GLU A 590 17.85 -0.53 17.37
N VAL A 591 16.87 0.15 16.78
CA VAL A 591 15.45 -0.20 16.86
C VAL A 591 14.99 -0.56 15.44
N PRO A 592 14.64 -1.83 15.18
CA PRO A 592 14.13 -2.25 13.89
C PRO A 592 12.86 -1.49 13.51
N ARG A 593 12.82 -0.94 12.31
CA ARG A 593 11.77 -0.02 11.87
C ARG A 593 11.52 -0.11 10.38
N TRP A 594 10.31 0.28 9.96
CA TRP A 594 10.00 0.45 8.55
C TRP A 594 10.34 1.87 8.10
N LEU A 595 11.02 1.96 6.96
CA LEU A 595 11.33 3.22 6.30
C LEU A 595 10.58 3.29 4.96
N LYS A 596 9.94 4.43 4.67
CA LYS A 596 9.36 4.78 3.39
C LYS A 596 10.40 5.55 2.58
N TYR A 597 10.76 5.03 1.41
CA TYR A 597 11.64 5.67 0.44
C TYR A 597 10.79 6.18 -0.72
N SER A 598 10.54 7.49 -0.75
CA SER A 598 9.83 8.18 -1.82
C SER A 598 10.75 9.24 -2.41
N ASP A 599 11.42 8.87 -3.51
CA ASP A 599 12.41 9.71 -4.17
C ASP A 599 13.43 10.31 -3.19
N ASP A 600 13.47 11.64 -3.08
CA ASP A 600 14.43 12.41 -2.29
C ASP A 600 14.16 12.33 -0.78
N THR A 601 13.11 11.61 -0.37
CA THR A 601 12.62 11.59 1.00
C THR A 601 12.65 10.18 1.55
N VAL A 602 13.31 10.04 2.71
CA VAL A 602 13.28 8.82 3.53
C VAL A 602 12.67 9.17 4.88
N SER A 603 11.57 8.51 5.23
CA SER A 603 10.86 8.75 6.49
C SER A 603 10.51 7.44 7.20
N GLU A 604 10.42 7.49 8.52
CA GLU A 604 9.96 6.36 9.31
C GLU A 604 8.44 6.17 9.17
N VAL A 605 7.99 4.92 9.09
CA VAL A 605 6.56 4.58 9.00
C VAL A 605 5.95 4.57 10.40
N GLY A 606 4.87 5.33 10.60
CA GLY A 606 4.21 5.39 11.90
C GLY A 606 3.58 4.06 12.34
N VAL A 607 3.56 3.82 13.65
CA VAL A 607 3.07 2.59 14.31
C VAL A 607 1.63 2.19 13.89
N ALA A 608 0.77 3.15 13.56
CA ALA A 608 -0.59 2.87 13.08
C ALA A 608 -0.58 2.15 11.71
N GLN A 609 0.27 2.61 10.80
CA GLN A 609 0.39 2.06 9.44
C GLN A 609 1.15 0.71 9.45
N GLU A 610 2.07 0.51 10.39
CA GLU A 610 2.73 -0.79 10.62
C GLU A 610 1.75 -1.88 11.13
N ASN A 611 0.74 -1.51 11.90
CA ASN A 611 -0.18 -2.48 12.51
C ASN A 611 -1.30 -2.94 11.57
N GLU A 612 -1.67 -2.12 10.58
CA GLU A 612 -2.75 -2.46 9.67
C GLU A 612 -2.36 -3.58 8.69
N ASN A 613 -1.07 -3.77 8.37
CA ASN A 613 -0.56 -4.84 7.48
C ASN A 613 -1.38 -5.04 6.19
N ARG A 614 -2.10 -3.99 5.78
CA ARG A 614 -3.04 -3.96 4.66
C ARG A 614 -2.54 -2.91 3.71
N TYR A 615 -1.73 -3.37 2.77
CA TYR A 615 -1.28 -2.53 1.67
C TYR A 615 -2.36 -2.63 0.59
N GLN A 616 -3.02 -1.49 0.30
CA GLN A 616 -4.00 -1.40 -0.78
C GLN A 616 -3.34 -1.60 -2.14
#